data_AF-A0A0R1QHX1-F1
#
_entry.id   AF-A0A0R1QHX1-F1
#
_cell.length_a   1.000
_cell.length_b   1.000
_cell.length_c   1.000
_cell.angle_alpha   90.00
_cell.angle_beta   90.00
_cell.angle_gamma   90.00
#
_symmetry.space_group_name_H-M   'P 1'
#
loop_
_entity.id
_entity.type
_entity.pdbx_description
1 polymer ?
#
loop_
_entity_poly.entity_id
_entity_poly.type
_entity_poly.pdbx_seq_one_letter_code
_entity_poly.pdbx_strand_id
1 'polypeptide(L)'
;MMMRDSGYGDITEWDQKLIFDLLLALTDQAFSDEDSQSVDVLMHFVIIVRAFLDFLISDGKLPISETDLDKVFDEYAAELGRMNEPNQEQLYEDPNLPQWREYIAQDISNYTNEWADAYIESAAWNKRSQGVTESILKTALGAMTDYIYNVYRKTPKTWTKKAINGTLTTYFVSNVGFDETDYQYIVPALSGLLTYVSRQGWLNEQRADKFKKYLAASESKMIELSKDSQNFSDSKLITLKMLEEGIELEDKAAVQAYIDVLNKQGGIDYLRELAKDTSEVKDPEETDIRDDKEIAEFSDPDPEQNYLKAPHVRKIDYQTWNRRVAIKNHTLGVQYGTKLLLERKRYDVPTQANSEDIILSVVQFVDVLYAQHLEKISEWSLNAWRELNNWLKQNQTEEQHDRTIKLLVSLMNLLAHEEVLSADKANGIIAVLQDKVIPLDKKHRNNH
;
A
#
# COMPACT_ATOMS: atom_id res chain seq x y z
N MET A 1 38.51 12.82 27.15
CA MET A 1 38.77 12.86 28.61
C MET A 1 37.59 12.27 29.42
N MET A 2 36.36 12.19 28.90
CA MET A 2 35.21 11.60 29.62
C MET A 2 35.19 10.07 29.74
N MET A 3 35.87 9.31 28.87
CA MET A 3 35.82 7.83 28.87
C MET A 3 36.57 7.13 30.02
N ARG A 4 37.51 7.82 30.68
CA ARG A 4 38.31 7.21 31.77
C ARG A 4 37.63 7.27 33.13
N ASP A 5 36.74 8.25 33.34
CA ASP A 5 36.11 8.51 34.64
C ASP A 5 34.73 7.83 34.78
N SER A 6 34.30 7.07 33.78
CA SER A 6 32.94 6.51 33.67
C SER A 6 32.90 4.97 33.57
N GLY A 7 33.98 4.27 33.92
CA GLY A 7 34.04 2.80 33.94
C GLY A 7 34.26 2.13 32.57
N TYR A 8 34.16 2.86 31.46
CA TYR A 8 34.37 2.32 30.11
C TYR A 8 35.84 1.99 29.77
N GLY A 9 36.79 2.35 30.63
CA GLY A 9 38.22 2.21 30.37
C GLY A 9 38.82 0.83 30.63
N ASP A 10 38.11 -0.03 31.38
CA ASP A 10 38.53 -1.40 31.66
C ASP A 10 37.52 -2.39 31.04
N ILE A 11 37.96 -3.07 29.98
CA ILE A 11 37.11 -4.03 29.26
C ILE A 11 36.77 -5.26 30.08
N THR A 12 37.51 -5.52 31.17
CA THR A 12 37.23 -6.62 32.09
C THR A 12 36.03 -6.35 32.99
N GLU A 13 35.49 -5.12 32.98
CA GLU A 13 34.29 -4.74 33.74
C GLU A 13 33.04 -4.65 32.85
N TRP A 14 33.16 -4.90 31.55
CA TRP A 14 32.04 -4.78 30.61
C TRP A 14 31.09 -5.97 30.75
N ASP A 15 29.82 -5.67 31.05
CA ASP A 15 28.71 -6.63 31.09
C ASP A 15 27.77 -6.45 29.90
N GLN A 16 26.75 -7.33 29.81
CA GLN A 16 25.75 -7.31 28.74
C GLN A 16 25.07 -5.95 28.60
N LYS A 17 24.71 -5.34 29.74
CA LYS A 17 23.98 -4.07 29.79
C LYS A 17 24.85 -2.94 29.26
N LEU A 18 26.12 -2.88 29.66
CA LEU A 18 27.03 -1.83 29.21
C LEU A 18 27.26 -1.89 27.70
N ILE A 19 27.44 -3.10 27.15
CA ILE A 19 27.62 -3.30 25.71
C ILE A 19 26.38 -2.86 24.95
N PHE A 20 25.19 -3.26 25.42
CA PHE A 20 23.91 -2.85 24.84
C PHE A 20 23.73 -1.32 24.87
N ASP A 21 23.97 -0.69 26.02
CA ASP A 21 23.84 0.77 26.18
C ASP A 21 24.81 1.53 25.27
N LEU A 22 26.04 1.02 25.07
CA LEU A 22 27.02 1.60 24.14
C LEU A 22 26.56 1.50 22.69
N LEU A 23 26.01 0.35 22.28
CA LEU A 23 25.46 0.17 20.94
C LEU A 23 24.30 1.14 20.70
N LEU A 24 23.38 1.29 21.65
CA LEU A 24 22.28 2.26 21.54
C LEU A 24 22.77 3.71 21.48
N ALA A 25 23.76 4.09 22.28
CA ALA A 25 24.30 5.45 22.23
C ALA A 25 24.94 5.78 20.88
N LEU A 26 25.59 4.80 20.24
CA LEU A 26 26.14 4.95 18.89
C LEU A 26 25.02 5.06 17.85
N THR A 27 23.95 4.30 18.02
CA THR A 27 22.75 4.37 17.20
C THR A 27 22.09 5.73 17.25
N ASP A 28 21.80 6.24 18.45
CA ASP A 28 21.20 7.56 18.65
C ASP A 28 22.05 8.66 18.00
N GLN A 29 23.38 8.56 18.14
CA GLN A 29 24.31 9.50 17.52
C GLN A 29 24.26 9.43 16.00
N ALA A 30 24.22 8.23 15.41
CA ALA A 30 24.19 8.04 13.96
C ALA A 30 22.86 8.51 13.35
N PHE A 31 21.73 8.27 14.02
CA PHE A 31 20.42 8.75 13.57
C PHE A 31 20.23 10.26 13.75
N SER A 32 20.95 10.86 14.70
CA SER A 32 20.94 12.32 14.92
C SER A 32 21.92 13.07 14.02
N ASP A 33 22.74 12.35 13.25
CA ASP A 33 23.72 12.94 12.34
C ASP A 33 23.05 13.38 11.03
N GLU A 34 23.43 14.55 10.50
CA GLU A 34 22.87 15.09 9.26
C GLU A 34 23.42 14.37 8.01
N ASP A 35 24.53 13.65 8.15
CA ASP A 35 25.10 12.87 7.05
C ASP A 35 24.31 11.56 6.84
N SER A 36 23.73 11.44 5.65
CA SER A 36 22.99 10.24 5.21
C SER A 36 23.80 8.94 5.25
N GLN A 37 25.14 9.00 5.27
CA GLN A 37 26.00 7.83 5.37
C GLN A 37 26.21 7.35 6.81
N SER A 38 25.79 8.11 7.82
CA SER A 38 26.05 7.80 9.23
C SER A 38 25.44 6.47 9.67
N VAL A 39 24.26 6.11 9.17
CA VAL A 39 23.61 4.82 9.45
C VAL A 39 24.37 3.67 8.79
N ASP A 40 24.82 3.83 7.54
CA ASP A 40 25.64 2.81 6.86
C ASP A 40 26.96 2.59 7.61
N VAL A 41 27.61 3.68 8.03
CA VAL A 41 28.86 3.62 8.81
C VAL A 41 28.63 2.92 10.16
N LEU A 42 27.52 3.21 10.84
CA LEU A 42 27.12 2.52 12.07
C LEU A 42 26.99 1.02 11.84
N MET A 43 26.31 0.59 10.78
CA MET A 43 26.11 -0.84 10.51
C MET A 43 27.43 -1.59 10.30
N HIS A 44 28.37 -0.99 9.57
CA HIS A 44 29.73 -1.55 9.43
C HIS A 44 30.47 -1.56 10.77
N PHE A 45 30.31 -0.51 11.56
CA PHE A 45 30.95 -0.39 12.87
C PHE A 45 30.43 -1.45 13.86
N VAL A 46 29.12 -1.71 13.91
CA VAL A 46 28.50 -2.75 14.73
C VAL A 46 29.07 -4.14 14.42
N ILE A 47 29.30 -4.46 13.14
CA ILE A 47 29.93 -5.73 12.72
C ILE A 47 31.36 -5.82 13.26
N ILE A 48 32.14 -4.74 13.15
CA ILE A 48 33.52 -4.68 13.66
C ILE A 48 33.54 -4.82 15.18
N VAL A 49 32.62 -4.14 15.88
CA VAL A 49 32.48 -4.23 17.34
C VAL A 49 32.15 -5.66 17.77
N ARG A 50 31.21 -6.34 17.09
CA ARG A 50 30.90 -7.75 17.40
C ARG A 50 32.13 -8.64 17.27
N ALA A 51 32.82 -8.58 16.13
CA ALA A 51 34.02 -9.39 15.90
C ALA A 51 35.14 -9.10 16.93
N PHE A 52 35.26 -7.85 17.37
CA PHE A 52 36.20 -7.47 18.42
C PHE A 52 35.80 -8.05 19.79
N LEU A 53 34.51 -8.02 20.14
CA LEU A 53 34.00 -8.59 21.39
C LEU A 53 34.13 -10.12 21.40
N ASP A 54 33.83 -10.80 20.29
CA ASP A 54 34.05 -12.25 20.12
C ASP A 54 35.52 -12.62 20.38
N PHE A 55 36.46 -11.86 19.80
CA PHE A 55 37.89 -12.06 20.03
C PHE A 55 38.24 -11.94 21.53
N LEU A 56 37.70 -10.93 22.22
CA LEU A 56 37.99 -10.73 23.65
C LEU A 56 37.37 -11.80 24.55
N ILE A 57 36.21 -12.34 24.20
CA ILE A 57 35.62 -13.50 24.88
C ILE A 57 36.52 -14.71 24.68
N SER A 58 36.96 -14.97 23.44
CA SER A 58 37.82 -16.12 23.11
C SER A 58 39.18 -16.08 23.83
N ASP A 59 39.72 -14.87 24.06
CA ASP A 59 40.99 -14.63 24.76
C ASP A 59 40.81 -14.52 26.29
N GLY A 60 39.60 -14.73 26.80
CA GLY A 60 39.27 -14.69 28.23
C GLY A 60 39.41 -13.31 28.88
N LYS A 61 39.33 -12.24 28.07
CA LYS A 61 39.48 -10.84 28.51
C LYS A 61 38.15 -10.14 28.79
N LEU A 62 37.04 -10.64 28.25
CA LEU A 62 35.69 -10.13 28.48
C LEU A 62 34.91 -11.13 29.35
N PRO A 63 34.35 -10.73 30.50
CA PRO A 63 33.74 -11.66 31.47
C PRO A 63 32.30 -12.02 31.11
N ILE A 64 31.98 -12.18 29.83
CA ILE A 64 30.67 -12.64 29.35
C ILE A 64 30.84 -13.86 28.45
N SER A 65 29.80 -14.68 28.33
CA SER A 65 29.81 -15.82 27.42
C SER A 65 29.46 -15.41 25.99
N GLU A 66 29.86 -16.22 25.00
CA GLU A 66 29.43 -16.04 23.60
C GLU A 66 27.89 -16.01 23.50
N THR A 67 27.20 -16.88 24.23
CA THR A 67 25.73 -16.92 24.29
C THR A 67 25.12 -15.64 24.84
N ASP A 68 25.76 -15.01 25.81
CA ASP A 68 25.29 -13.74 26.36
C ASP A 68 25.55 -12.58 25.41
N LEU A 69 26.67 -12.60 24.68
CA LEU A 69 26.94 -11.64 23.62
C LEU A 69 25.91 -11.75 22.48
N ASP A 70 25.57 -12.97 22.06
CA ASP A 70 24.53 -13.21 21.05
C ASP A 70 23.19 -12.60 21.46
N LYS A 71 22.77 -12.79 22.72
CA LYS A 71 21.54 -12.18 23.26
C LYS A 71 21.58 -10.66 23.18
N VAL A 72 22.70 -10.03 23.54
CA VAL A 72 22.85 -8.57 23.46
C VAL A 72 22.65 -8.08 22.03
N PHE A 73 23.23 -8.78 21.03
CA PHE A 73 23.07 -8.39 19.63
C PHE A 73 21.68 -8.71 19.06
N ASP A 74 21.02 -9.77 19.52
CA ASP A 74 19.64 -10.07 19.15
C ASP A 74 18.67 -9.03 19.74
N GLU A 75 18.83 -8.66 21.01
CA GLU A 75 18.08 -7.58 21.66
C GLU A 75 18.33 -6.24 20.97
N TYR A 76 19.58 -5.94 20.63
CA TYR A 76 19.95 -4.71 19.92
C TYR A 76 19.37 -4.68 18.50
N ALA A 77 19.41 -5.80 17.77
CA ALA A 77 18.79 -5.89 16.45
C ALA A 77 17.26 -5.74 16.52
N ALA A 78 16.62 -6.27 17.55
CA ALA A 78 15.19 -6.07 17.79
C ALA A 78 14.88 -4.59 18.09
N GLU A 79 15.71 -3.90 18.87
CA GLU A 79 15.56 -2.47 19.16
C GLU A 79 15.82 -1.60 17.92
N LEU A 80 16.86 -1.90 17.13
CA LEU A 80 17.08 -1.29 15.84
C LEU A 80 15.91 -1.51 14.89
N GLY A 81 15.28 -2.69 14.91
CA GLY A 81 14.05 -2.96 14.17
C GLY A 81 12.93 -2.00 14.56
N ARG A 82 12.76 -1.74 15.85
CA ARG A 82 11.79 -0.75 16.37
C ARG A 82 12.16 0.69 15.99
N MET A 83 13.45 1.03 15.98
CA MET A 83 13.95 2.37 15.63
C MET A 83 13.94 2.65 14.12
N ASN A 84 14.17 1.62 13.29
CA ASN A 84 14.14 1.66 11.82
C ASN A 84 12.74 1.40 11.26
N GLU A 85 11.73 1.12 12.10
CA GLU A 85 10.37 1.22 11.64
C GLU A 85 10.16 2.67 11.19
N PRO A 86 9.91 2.92 9.89
CA PRO A 86 9.71 4.27 9.37
C PRO A 86 8.72 4.97 10.28
N ASN A 87 9.17 6.05 10.92
CA ASN A 87 8.49 6.77 11.99
C ASN A 87 6.98 6.58 11.87
N GLN A 88 6.41 5.60 12.59
CA GLN A 88 5.05 5.10 12.29
C GLN A 88 4.02 6.24 12.36
N GLU A 89 4.34 7.29 13.11
CA GLU A 89 3.58 8.54 13.15
C GLU A 89 3.35 9.14 11.75
N GLN A 90 4.34 9.15 10.86
CA GLN A 90 4.24 9.71 9.50
C GLN A 90 3.47 8.81 8.52
N LEU A 91 3.61 7.49 8.61
CA LEU A 91 2.90 6.53 7.74
C LEU A 91 1.38 6.52 7.96
N TYR A 92 0.94 7.06 9.10
CA TYR A 92 -0.44 7.04 9.53
C TYR A 92 -1.04 8.46 9.67
N GLU A 93 -0.41 9.49 9.07
CA GLU A 93 -1.00 10.84 9.01
C GLU A 93 -2.08 10.96 7.93
N ASP A 94 -3.27 10.38 8.16
CA ASP A 94 -4.47 10.79 7.43
C ASP A 94 -5.17 11.93 8.20
N PRO A 95 -5.15 13.18 7.71
CA PRO A 95 -5.77 14.32 8.39
C PRO A 95 -7.30 14.20 8.51
N ASN A 96 -7.93 13.25 7.80
CA ASN A 96 -9.36 12.98 7.89
C ASN A 96 -9.71 11.92 8.95
N LEU A 97 -8.70 11.26 9.53
CA LEU A 97 -8.88 10.28 10.59
C LEU A 97 -8.44 10.85 11.94
N PRO A 98 -8.96 10.29 13.06
CA PRO A 98 -8.38 10.57 14.36
C PRO A 98 -6.86 10.28 14.35
N GLN A 99 -6.09 11.10 15.06
CA GLN A 99 -4.67 10.87 15.25
C GLN A 99 -4.43 9.43 15.71
N TRP A 100 -3.47 8.76 15.09
CA TRP A 100 -3.02 7.45 15.54
C TRP A 100 -2.45 7.57 16.95
N ARG A 101 -2.69 6.55 17.78
CA ARG A 101 -2.26 6.55 19.18
C ARG A 101 -1.71 5.19 19.53
N GLU A 102 -0.41 5.14 19.81
CA GLU A 102 0.31 3.92 20.15
C GLU A 102 -0.36 3.15 21.30
N TYR A 103 -0.72 3.84 22.38
CA TYR A 103 -1.37 3.19 23.52
C TYR A 103 -2.71 2.53 23.15
N ILE A 104 -3.41 3.00 22.11
CA ILE A 104 -4.62 2.37 21.61
C ILE A 104 -4.26 1.13 20.79
N ALA A 105 -3.24 1.19 19.93
CA ALA A 105 -2.75 0.01 19.20
C ALA A 105 -2.32 -1.10 20.17
N GLN A 106 -1.58 -0.74 21.22
CA GLN A 106 -1.15 -1.67 22.27
C GLN A 106 -2.35 -2.25 23.05
N ASP A 107 -3.30 -1.40 23.46
CA ASP A 107 -4.52 -1.87 24.14
C ASP A 107 -5.31 -2.85 23.27
N ILE A 108 -5.47 -2.52 21.97
CA ILE A 108 -6.09 -3.42 20.97
C ILE A 108 -5.39 -4.76 20.94
N SER A 109 -4.07 -4.76 20.70
CA SER A 109 -3.27 -5.98 20.63
C SER A 109 -3.47 -6.84 21.89
N ASN A 110 -3.31 -6.24 23.08
CA ASN A 110 -3.44 -6.91 24.36
C ASN A 110 -4.80 -7.60 24.52
N TYR A 111 -5.92 -6.86 24.40
CA TYR A 111 -7.22 -7.48 24.65
C TYR A 111 -7.63 -8.45 23.53
N THR A 112 -7.15 -8.28 22.30
CA THR A 112 -7.45 -9.26 21.24
C THR A 112 -6.65 -10.54 21.37
N ASN A 113 -5.43 -10.48 21.90
CA ASN A 113 -4.68 -11.68 22.27
C ASN A 113 -5.39 -12.44 23.39
N GLU A 114 -5.85 -11.74 24.44
CA GLU A 114 -6.67 -12.34 25.50
C GLU A 114 -7.96 -12.99 24.94
N TRP A 115 -8.61 -12.35 23.96
CA TRP A 115 -9.78 -12.93 23.30
C TRP A 115 -9.46 -14.22 22.56
N ALA A 116 -8.36 -14.25 21.81
CA ALA A 116 -7.93 -15.41 21.06
C ALA A 116 -7.57 -16.57 22.01
N ASP A 117 -6.73 -16.29 23.02
CA ASP A 117 -6.28 -17.29 23.99
C ASP A 117 -7.47 -17.88 24.77
N ALA A 118 -8.36 -17.03 25.28
CA ALA A 118 -9.55 -17.50 25.97
C ALA A 118 -10.50 -18.30 25.06
N TYR A 119 -10.58 -17.98 23.76
CA TYR A 119 -11.36 -18.77 22.83
C TYR A 119 -10.73 -20.15 22.62
N ILE A 120 -9.42 -20.20 22.37
CA ILE A 120 -8.64 -21.43 22.15
C ILE A 120 -8.74 -22.38 23.35
N GLU A 121 -8.64 -21.85 24.56
CA GLU A 121 -8.75 -22.63 25.81
C GLU A 121 -10.18 -23.09 26.12
N SER A 122 -11.19 -22.52 25.45
CA SER A 122 -12.58 -22.80 25.74
C SER A 122 -13.09 -24.11 25.15
N ALA A 123 -14.15 -24.65 25.76
CA ALA A 123 -14.90 -25.77 25.17
C ALA A 123 -15.54 -25.43 23.80
N ALA A 124 -15.65 -24.14 23.43
CA ALA A 124 -16.15 -23.73 22.12
C ALA A 124 -15.12 -23.97 21.01
N TRP A 125 -13.82 -23.94 21.31
CA TRP A 125 -12.75 -24.24 20.36
C TRP A 125 -12.82 -25.67 19.82
N ASN A 126 -13.23 -26.61 20.67
CA ASN A 126 -13.44 -28.00 20.28
C ASN A 126 -14.58 -28.19 19.25
N LYS A 127 -15.41 -27.15 19.05
CA LYS A 127 -16.52 -27.14 18.08
C LYS A 127 -16.25 -26.25 16.87
N ARG A 128 -15.01 -25.76 16.71
CA ARG A 128 -14.62 -24.96 15.53
C ARG A 128 -14.74 -25.79 14.25
N SER A 129 -14.80 -25.11 13.12
CA SER A 129 -14.78 -25.77 11.81
C SER A 129 -13.48 -26.57 11.63
N GLN A 130 -13.59 -27.76 11.02
CA GLN A 130 -12.41 -28.56 10.68
C GLN A 130 -11.48 -27.75 9.75
N GLY A 131 -10.17 -27.82 10.00
CA GLY A 131 -9.15 -27.03 9.30
C GLY A 131 -8.81 -25.69 9.96
N VAL A 132 -9.66 -25.15 10.84
CA VAL A 132 -9.28 -23.96 11.64
C VAL A 132 -8.19 -24.34 12.64
N THR A 133 -7.05 -23.66 12.59
CA THR A 133 -5.92 -23.82 13.52
C THR A 133 -5.76 -22.59 14.42
N GLU A 134 -4.99 -22.74 15.50
CA GLU A 134 -4.66 -21.61 16.39
C GLU A 134 -3.84 -20.54 15.65
N SER A 135 -2.91 -20.97 14.78
CA SER A 135 -2.11 -20.09 13.94
C SER A 135 -2.99 -19.25 13.01
N ILE A 136 -3.91 -19.87 12.25
CA ILE A 136 -4.82 -19.15 11.36
C ILE A 136 -5.64 -18.12 12.14
N LEU A 137 -6.16 -18.50 13.32
CA LEU A 137 -6.93 -17.58 14.16
C LEU A 137 -6.10 -16.39 14.61
N LYS A 138 -4.92 -16.64 15.22
CA LYS A 138 -4.07 -15.59 15.80
C LYS A 138 -3.53 -14.67 14.72
N THR A 139 -3.04 -15.22 13.62
CA THR A 139 -2.53 -14.45 12.47
C THR A 139 -3.64 -13.60 11.86
N ALA A 140 -4.83 -14.18 11.60
CA ALA A 140 -5.94 -13.43 11.01
C ALA A 140 -6.44 -12.32 11.97
N LEU A 141 -6.58 -12.62 13.27
CA LEU A 141 -7.02 -11.61 14.23
C LEU A 141 -6.00 -10.48 14.35
N GLY A 142 -4.72 -10.82 14.53
CA GLY A 142 -3.62 -9.85 14.62
C GLY A 142 -3.57 -8.94 13.40
N ALA A 143 -3.50 -9.53 12.20
CA ALA A 143 -3.49 -8.80 10.93
C ALA A 143 -4.72 -7.89 10.76
N MET A 144 -5.92 -8.37 11.12
CA MET A 144 -7.12 -7.52 11.07
C MET A 144 -7.05 -6.37 12.06
N THR A 145 -6.62 -6.63 13.29
CA THR A 145 -6.61 -5.61 14.35
C THR A 145 -5.63 -4.50 14.05
N ASP A 146 -4.43 -4.88 13.62
CA ASP A 146 -3.35 -3.97 13.28
C ASP A 146 -3.73 -3.12 12.06
N TYR A 147 -3.99 -3.76 10.92
CA TYR A 147 -4.31 -3.06 9.68
C TYR A 147 -5.56 -2.19 9.80
N ILE A 148 -6.62 -2.67 10.47
CA ILE A 148 -7.85 -1.88 10.59
C ILE A 148 -7.65 -0.65 11.46
N TYR A 149 -6.83 -0.74 12.51
CA TYR A 149 -6.51 0.43 13.31
C TYR A 149 -5.61 1.40 12.54
N ASN A 150 -4.60 0.88 11.86
CA ASN A 150 -3.59 1.64 11.12
C ASN A 150 -4.16 2.34 9.86
N VAL A 151 -5.18 1.77 9.21
CA VAL A 151 -5.76 2.34 7.98
C VAL A 151 -7.11 3.01 8.19
N TYR A 152 -7.93 2.54 9.15
CA TYR A 152 -9.30 3.05 9.32
C TYR A 152 -9.58 3.68 10.69
N ARG A 153 -8.62 3.66 11.62
CA ARG A 153 -8.78 4.05 13.03
C ARG A 153 -10.00 3.42 13.69
N LYS A 154 -10.29 2.16 13.35
CA LYS A 154 -11.35 1.38 13.99
C LYS A 154 -10.74 0.35 14.93
N THR A 155 -11.32 0.27 16.11
CA THR A 155 -11.00 -0.80 17.07
C THR A 155 -11.87 -2.02 16.76
N PRO A 156 -11.47 -3.23 17.20
CA PRO A 156 -12.31 -4.44 17.17
C PRO A 156 -13.75 -4.26 17.66
N LYS A 157 -13.99 -3.33 18.58
CA LYS A 157 -15.35 -3.02 19.07
C LYS A 157 -16.14 -2.09 18.13
N THR A 158 -15.49 -1.47 17.14
CA THR A 158 -16.02 -0.41 16.26
C THR A 158 -15.74 -0.63 14.76
N TRP A 159 -15.32 -1.84 14.36
CA TRP A 159 -15.13 -2.19 12.96
C TRP A 159 -16.36 -1.88 12.09
N THR A 160 -16.11 -1.66 10.81
CA THR A 160 -17.13 -1.32 9.82
C THR A 160 -17.07 -2.30 8.65
N LYS A 161 -18.11 -2.31 7.80
CA LYS A 161 -18.11 -3.14 6.58
C LYS A 161 -16.91 -2.82 5.70
N LYS A 162 -16.64 -1.53 5.48
CA LYS A 162 -15.53 -1.03 4.66
C LYS A 162 -14.19 -1.54 5.20
N ALA A 163 -13.96 -1.40 6.50
CA ALA A 163 -12.70 -1.81 7.12
C ALA A 163 -12.47 -3.32 7.04
N ILE A 164 -13.49 -4.14 7.35
CA ILE A 164 -13.38 -5.60 7.30
C ILE A 164 -13.16 -6.07 5.86
N ASN A 165 -14.00 -5.61 4.93
CA ASN A 165 -13.92 -6.00 3.53
C ASN A 165 -12.58 -5.59 2.92
N GLY A 166 -12.19 -4.32 3.04
CA GLY A 166 -10.91 -3.84 2.52
C GLY A 166 -9.72 -4.61 3.07
N THR A 167 -9.69 -4.90 4.37
CA THR A 167 -8.57 -5.67 4.96
C THR A 167 -8.49 -7.09 4.40
N LEU A 168 -9.63 -7.78 4.26
CA LEU A 168 -9.66 -9.15 3.74
C LEU A 168 -9.34 -9.21 2.25
N THR A 169 -9.78 -8.23 1.45
CA THR A 169 -9.59 -8.27 -0.01
C THR A 169 -8.33 -7.53 -0.47
N THR A 170 -7.64 -6.80 0.41
CA THR A 170 -6.35 -6.17 0.10
C THR A 170 -5.24 -6.76 0.96
N TYR A 171 -5.05 -6.29 2.20
CA TYR A 171 -3.91 -6.60 3.04
C TYR A 171 -3.69 -8.10 3.26
N PHE A 172 -4.77 -8.86 3.46
CA PHE A 172 -4.68 -10.32 3.60
C PHE A 172 -4.14 -10.98 2.33
N VAL A 173 -4.69 -10.60 1.18
CA VAL A 173 -4.27 -11.10 -0.13
C VAL A 173 -2.84 -10.68 -0.43
N SER A 174 -2.47 -9.43 -0.14
CA SER A 174 -1.17 -8.90 -0.54
C SER A 174 -0.05 -9.25 0.41
N ASN A 175 -0.26 -9.26 1.73
CA ASN A 175 0.84 -9.24 2.70
C ASN A 175 0.84 -10.40 3.70
N VAL A 176 -0.31 -11.02 4.00
CA VAL A 176 -0.34 -12.09 5.01
C VAL A 176 0.09 -13.41 4.39
N GLY A 177 1.05 -14.11 4.99
CA GLY A 177 1.65 -15.35 4.48
C GLY A 177 0.77 -16.60 4.59
N PHE A 178 -0.51 -16.50 4.24
CA PHE A 178 -1.42 -17.64 4.12
C PHE A 178 -1.21 -18.37 2.78
N ASP A 179 -1.25 -19.70 2.80
CA ASP A 179 -1.33 -20.50 1.58
C ASP A 179 -2.75 -20.45 0.99
N GLU A 180 -2.95 -20.99 -0.23
CA GLU A 180 -4.26 -20.96 -0.90
C GLU A 180 -5.35 -21.67 -0.07
N THR A 181 -4.98 -22.73 0.65
CA THR A 181 -5.92 -23.54 1.45
C THR A 181 -6.29 -22.89 2.76
N ASP A 182 -5.43 -22.03 3.32
CA ASP A 182 -5.70 -21.30 4.56
C ASP A 182 -6.84 -20.30 4.43
N TYR A 183 -7.01 -19.67 3.26
CA TYR A 183 -8.00 -18.61 3.06
C TYR A 183 -9.44 -19.05 3.35
N GLN A 184 -9.78 -20.30 3.06
CA GLN A 184 -11.12 -20.84 3.34
C GLN A 184 -11.42 -20.97 4.84
N TYR A 185 -10.40 -20.91 5.70
CA TYR A 185 -10.53 -21.07 7.15
C TYR A 185 -10.50 -19.75 7.92
N ILE A 186 -10.11 -18.64 7.28
CA ILE A 186 -10.03 -17.32 7.90
C ILE A 186 -11.39 -16.85 8.42
N VAL A 187 -12.42 -16.85 7.56
CA VAL A 187 -13.77 -16.41 7.95
C VAL A 187 -14.40 -17.33 8.99
N PRO A 188 -14.31 -18.67 8.89
CA PRO A 188 -14.71 -19.58 9.96
C PRO A 188 -14.00 -19.32 11.30
N ALA A 189 -12.68 -19.10 11.30
CA ALA A 189 -11.90 -18.85 12.51
C ALA A 189 -12.37 -17.58 13.23
N LEU A 190 -12.43 -16.46 12.49
CA LEU A 190 -12.85 -15.17 13.02
C LEU A 190 -14.33 -15.19 13.45
N SER A 191 -15.20 -15.89 12.73
CA SER A 191 -16.62 -16.01 13.09
C SER A 191 -16.84 -16.84 14.36
N GLY A 192 -16.03 -17.88 14.55
CA GLY A 192 -16.00 -18.67 15.78
C GLY A 192 -15.60 -17.82 16.99
N LEU A 193 -14.51 -17.07 16.86
CA LEU A 193 -14.05 -16.12 17.87
C LEU A 193 -15.11 -15.07 18.19
N LEU A 194 -15.68 -14.40 17.18
CA LEU A 194 -16.70 -13.37 17.37
C LEU A 194 -17.93 -13.89 18.11
N THR A 195 -18.30 -15.16 17.88
CA THR A 195 -19.40 -15.81 18.61
C THR A 195 -19.01 -16.13 20.05
N TYR A 196 -17.76 -16.50 20.31
CA TYR A 196 -17.26 -16.72 21.66
C TYR A 196 -17.22 -15.42 22.46
N VAL A 197 -16.55 -14.40 21.96
CA VAL A 197 -16.38 -13.12 22.68
C VAL A 197 -17.70 -12.38 22.88
N SER A 198 -18.70 -12.60 22.01
CA SER A 198 -20.04 -12.06 22.22
C SER A 198 -20.77 -12.74 23.38
N ARG A 199 -20.65 -14.06 23.51
CA ARG A 199 -21.22 -14.82 24.63
C ARG A 199 -20.59 -14.48 25.97
N GLN A 200 -19.29 -14.12 25.97
CA GLN A 200 -18.61 -13.61 27.15
C GLN A 200 -19.00 -12.16 27.50
N GLY A 201 -19.75 -11.48 26.64
CA GLY A 201 -20.13 -10.07 26.83
C GLY A 201 -19.02 -9.07 26.53
N TRP A 202 -17.86 -9.51 26.03
CA TRP A 202 -16.73 -8.64 25.68
C TRP A 202 -16.96 -7.84 24.40
N LEU A 203 -17.82 -8.38 23.52
CA LEU A 203 -18.34 -7.70 22.33
C LEU A 203 -19.87 -7.76 22.34
N ASN A 204 -20.52 -6.65 21.98
CA ASN A 204 -21.97 -6.63 21.86
C ASN A 204 -22.44 -7.65 20.79
N GLU A 205 -23.44 -8.46 21.13
CA GLU A 205 -23.94 -9.55 20.26
C GLU A 205 -24.40 -9.08 18.88
N GLN A 206 -25.16 -7.98 18.81
CA GLN A 206 -25.61 -7.43 17.52
C GLN A 206 -24.43 -6.96 16.65
N ARG A 207 -23.36 -6.45 17.27
CA ARG A 207 -22.13 -6.08 16.56
C ARG A 207 -21.39 -7.31 16.06
N ALA A 208 -21.23 -8.33 16.90
CA ALA A 208 -20.60 -9.59 16.52
C ALA A 208 -21.32 -10.23 15.32
N ASP A 209 -22.65 -10.28 15.34
CA ASP A 209 -23.46 -10.77 14.23
C ASP A 209 -23.30 -9.95 12.95
N LYS A 210 -23.19 -8.63 13.09
CA LYS A 210 -22.95 -7.73 11.98
C LYS A 210 -21.55 -7.93 11.37
N PHE A 211 -20.52 -8.13 12.18
CA PHE A 211 -19.16 -8.41 11.71
C PHE A 211 -19.09 -9.76 11.01
N LYS A 212 -19.71 -10.82 11.54
CA LYS A 212 -19.82 -12.12 10.86
C LYS A 212 -20.45 -12.01 9.48
N LYS A 213 -21.53 -11.21 9.34
CA LYS A 213 -22.14 -10.93 8.02
C LYS A 213 -21.19 -10.23 7.05
N TYR A 214 -20.33 -9.33 7.55
CA TYR A 214 -19.35 -8.63 6.72
C TYR A 214 -18.20 -9.53 6.30
N LEU A 215 -17.72 -10.39 7.20
CA LEU A 215 -16.72 -11.42 6.90
C LEU A 215 -17.24 -12.36 5.81
N ALA A 216 -18.42 -12.95 6.02
CA ALA A 216 -19.04 -13.85 5.05
C ALA A 216 -19.28 -13.19 3.68
N ALA A 217 -19.67 -11.91 3.65
CA ALA A 217 -19.86 -11.18 2.40
C ALA A 217 -18.55 -10.87 1.65
N SER A 218 -17.38 -11.00 2.31
CA SER A 218 -16.07 -10.71 1.71
C SER A 218 -15.29 -11.99 1.36
N GLU A 219 -15.75 -13.14 1.85
CA GLU A 219 -15.05 -14.42 1.76
C GLU A 219 -14.75 -14.85 0.32
N SER A 220 -15.78 -14.94 -0.53
CA SER A 220 -15.61 -15.38 -1.92
C SER A 220 -14.61 -14.51 -2.68
N LYS A 221 -14.65 -13.19 -2.46
CA LYS A 221 -13.76 -12.26 -3.16
C LYS A 221 -12.32 -12.36 -2.66
N MET A 222 -12.13 -12.48 -1.35
CA MET A 222 -10.80 -12.73 -0.77
C MET A 222 -10.18 -14.01 -1.34
N ILE A 223 -10.94 -15.11 -1.39
CA ILE A 223 -10.46 -16.40 -1.94
C ILE A 223 -10.19 -16.32 -3.44
N GLU A 224 -10.99 -15.56 -4.19
CA GLU A 224 -10.75 -15.35 -5.62
C GLU A 224 -9.46 -14.57 -5.85
N LEU A 225 -9.28 -13.45 -5.15
CA LEU A 225 -8.10 -12.60 -5.28
C LEU A 225 -6.82 -13.30 -4.79
N SER A 226 -6.93 -14.18 -3.80
CA SER A 226 -5.79 -14.94 -3.29
C SER A 226 -5.22 -15.97 -4.27
N LYS A 227 -5.92 -16.25 -5.37
CA LYS A 227 -5.43 -17.18 -6.41
C LYS A 227 -4.56 -16.51 -7.45
N ASP A 228 -4.64 -15.19 -7.54
CA ASP A 228 -3.87 -14.41 -8.48
C ASP A 228 -2.67 -13.78 -7.76
N SER A 229 -1.49 -14.33 -8.06
CA SER A 229 -0.21 -13.89 -7.52
C SER A 229 0.16 -12.46 -7.90
N GLN A 230 -0.51 -11.85 -8.89
CA GLN A 230 -0.36 -10.42 -9.18
C GLN A 230 -0.86 -9.55 -8.02
N ASN A 231 -1.80 -10.05 -7.20
CA ASN A 231 -2.31 -9.32 -6.03
C ASN A 231 -1.37 -9.41 -4.81
N PHE A 232 -0.27 -10.15 -4.89
CA PHE A 232 0.66 -10.32 -3.78
C PHE A 232 1.67 -9.18 -3.73
N SER A 233 2.13 -8.84 -2.53
CA SER A 233 3.29 -7.97 -2.36
C SER A 233 4.57 -8.74 -2.69
N ASP A 234 5.65 -7.99 -2.92
CA ASP A 234 6.94 -8.57 -3.26
C ASP A 234 7.45 -9.48 -2.14
N SER A 235 7.37 -9.01 -0.89
CA SER A 235 7.75 -9.79 0.29
C SER A 235 6.95 -11.09 0.40
N LYS A 236 5.66 -11.06 0.09
CA LYS A 236 4.82 -12.25 0.10
C LYS A 236 5.19 -13.22 -1.02
N LEU A 237 5.43 -12.73 -2.23
CA LEU A 237 5.88 -13.56 -3.36
C LEU A 237 7.18 -14.28 -3.03
N ILE A 238 8.15 -13.53 -2.50
CA ILE A 238 9.45 -14.07 -2.06
C ILE A 238 9.24 -15.15 -0.99
N THR A 239 8.42 -14.87 0.02
CA THR A 239 8.13 -15.81 1.11
C THR A 239 7.45 -17.09 0.61
N LEU A 240 6.41 -16.97 -0.21
CA LEU A 240 5.71 -18.13 -0.76
C LEU A 240 6.63 -18.97 -1.64
N LYS A 241 7.52 -18.33 -2.42
CA LYS A 241 8.45 -19.07 -3.27
C LYS A 241 9.53 -19.79 -2.47
N MET A 242 10.04 -19.18 -1.39
CA MET A 242 10.93 -19.86 -0.46
C MET A 242 10.28 -21.10 0.15
N LEU A 243 9.03 -20.98 0.60
CA LEU A 243 8.27 -22.10 1.15
C LEU A 243 7.99 -23.20 0.11
N GLU A 244 7.68 -22.82 -1.13
CA GLU A 244 7.49 -23.77 -2.25
C GLU A 244 8.76 -24.58 -2.54
N GLU A 245 9.94 -23.96 -2.37
CA GLU A 245 11.25 -24.60 -2.53
C GLU A 245 11.72 -25.34 -1.25
N GLY A 246 10.90 -25.37 -0.20
CA GLY A 246 11.20 -26.05 1.06
C GLY A 246 12.27 -25.34 1.89
N ILE A 247 12.44 -24.03 1.73
CA ILE A 247 13.35 -23.22 2.52
C ILE A 247 12.67 -22.86 3.84
N GLU A 248 13.31 -23.27 4.93
CA GLU A 248 12.92 -22.88 6.28
C GLU A 248 13.26 -21.41 6.51
N LEU A 249 12.25 -20.58 6.78
CA LEU A 249 12.40 -19.12 6.92
C LEU A 249 13.28 -18.72 8.13
N GLU A 250 13.46 -19.63 9.09
CA GLU A 250 14.31 -19.45 10.27
C GLU A 250 15.79 -19.76 9.98
N ASP A 251 16.09 -20.48 8.89
CA ASP A 251 17.45 -20.73 8.43
C ASP A 251 17.96 -19.52 7.64
N LYS A 252 18.55 -18.57 8.36
CA LYS A 252 19.12 -17.33 7.80
C LYS A 252 20.10 -17.59 6.67
N ALA A 253 20.85 -18.70 6.70
CA ALA A 253 21.82 -19.03 5.66
C ALA A 253 21.11 -19.51 4.39
N ALA A 254 20.08 -20.37 4.52
CA ALA A 254 19.26 -20.82 3.39
C ALA A 254 18.48 -19.65 2.76
N VAL A 255 17.89 -18.77 3.58
CA VAL A 255 17.22 -17.55 3.12
C VAL A 255 18.18 -16.65 2.36
N GLN A 256 19.36 -16.34 2.92
CA GLN A 256 20.33 -15.49 2.24
C GLN A 256 20.81 -16.11 0.92
N ALA A 257 21.07 -17.43 0.90
CA ALA A 257 21.47 -18.13 -0.32
C ALA A 257 20.39 -18.05 -1.41
N TYR A 258 19.12 -18.18 -1.03
CA TYR A 258 17.99 -18.01 -1.94
C TYR A 258 17.91 -16.58 -2.48
N ILE A 259 18.01 -15.57 -1.62
CA ILE A 259 17.99 -14.15 -2.03
C ILE A 259 19.15 -13.84 -2.98
N ASP A 260 20.35 -14.38 -2.73
CA ASP A 260 21.50 -14.21 -3.62
C ASP A 260 21.27 -14.84 -5.01
N VAL A 261 20.62 -16.00 -5.07
CA VAL A 261 20.23 -16.65 -6.33
C VAL A 261 19.16 -15.83 -7.05
N LEU A 262 18.14 -15.40 -6.32
CA LEU A 262 17.05 -14.59 -6.85
C LEU A 262 17.58 -13.28 -7.45
N ASN A 263 18.45 -12.56 -6.74
CA ASN A 263 19.08 -11.33 -7.21
C ASN A 263 19.90 -11.55 -8.50
N LYS A 264 20.59 -12.69 -8.64
CA LYS A 264 21.30 -13.06 -9.87
C LYS A 264 20.35 -13.37 -11.04
N GLN A 265 19.11 -13.75 -10.76
CA GLN A 265 18.08 -14.07 -11.75
C GLN A 265 17.24 -12.85 -12.15
N GLY A 266 17.53 -11.66 -11.63
CA GLY A 266 16.75 -10.44 -11.90
C GLY A 266 15.95 -9.94 -10.70
N GLY A 267 16.16 -10.51 -9.52
CA GLY A 267 15.50 -10.08 -8.28
C GLY A 267 14.01 -10.33 -8.32
N ILE A 268 13.24 -9.41 -7.74
CA ILE A 268 11.78 -9.53 -7.66
C ILE A 268 11.08 -9.53 -9.02
N ASP A 269 11.65 -8.85 -10.03
CA ASP A 269 11.08 -8.78 -11.38
C ASP A 269 10.95 -10.16 -12.01
N TYR A 270 11.92 -11.05 -11.75
CA TYR A 270 11.88 -12.45 -12.19
C TYR A 270 10.67 -13.21 -11.62
N LEU A 271 10.37 -13.05 -10.32
CA LEU A 271 9.19 -13.67 -9.71
C LEU A 271 7.90 -13.09 -10.26
N ARG A 272 7.87 -11.77 -10.54
CA ARG A 272 6.71 -11.10 -11.14
C ARG A 272 6.45 -11.57 -12.56
N GLU A 273 7.49 -11.88 -13.33
CA GLU A 273 7.36 -12.48 -14.66
C GLU A 273 6.86 -13.93 -14.60
N LEU A 274 7.41 -14.76 -13.71
CA LEU A 274 6.93 -16.13 -13.49
C LEU A 274 5.45 -16.16 -13.08
N ALA A 275 5.06 -15.25 -12.18
CA ALA A 275 3.69 -15.11 -11.72
C ALA A 275 2.70 -14.81 -12.86
N LYS A 276 3.12 -14.08 -13.91
CA LYS A 276 2.31 -13.79 -15.10
C LYS A 276 2.15 -15.02 -16.01
N ASP A 277 3.11 -15.94 -15.99
CA ASP A 277 3.09 -17.15 -16.84
C ASP A 277 2.27 -18.28 -16.21
N THR A 278 2.15 -18.30 -14.87
CA THR A 278 1.31 -19.27 -14.14
C THR A 278 -0.18 -18.91 -14.07
N SER A 279 -0.56 -17.66 -14.35
CA SER A 279 -1.97 -17.34 -14.56
C SER A 279 -2.38 -17.95 -15.89
N GLU A 280 -3.08 -19.09 -15.86
CA GLU A 280 -3.78 -19.62 -17.05
C GLU A 280 -4.49 -18.44 -17.71
N VAL A 281 -4.01 -18.06 -18.90
CA VAL A 281 -4.67 -17.09 -19.75
C VAL A 281 -5.99 -17.72 -20.15
N LYS A 282 -7.01 -17.53 -19.30
CA LYS A 282 -8.38 -17.49 -19.77
C LYS A 282 -8.42 -16.28 -20.69
N ASP A 283 -8.53 -16.58 -21.98
CA ASP A 283 -8.91 -15.66 -23.03
C ASP A 283 -9.95 -14.68 -22.45
N PRO A 284 -9.75 -13.36 -22.51
CA PRO A 284 -10.68 -12.39 -21.94
C PRO A 284 -11.92 -12.29 -22.83
N GLU A 285 -12.71 -13.37 -22.88
CA GLU A 285 -14.12 -13.29 -23.20
C GLU A 285 -14.82 -12.62 -22.01
N GLU A 286 -15.22 -11.36 -22.24
CA GLU A 286 -16.25 -10.65 -21.47
C GLU A 286 -16.13 -10.73 -19.94
N THR A 287 -15.05 -10.21 -19.36
CA THR A 287 -15.19 -9.65 -18.00
C THR A 287 -15.95 -8.34 -18.12
N ASP A 288 -17.26 -8.41 -17.87
CA ASP A 288 -18.20 -7.31 -17.65
C ASP A 288 -17.51 -6.23 -16.79
N ILE A 289 -17.12 -5.13 -17.44
CA ILE A 289 -16.44 -3.96 -16.88
C ILE A 289 -17.46 -3.24 -15.98
N ARG A 290 -17.64 -3.75 -14.76
CA ARG A 290 -18.63 -3.23 -13.82
C ARG A 290 -18.10 -2.83 -12.44
N ASP A 291 -16.80 -2.93 -12.19
CA ASP A 291 -16.19 -2.38 -10.97
C ASP A 291 -15.01 -1.43 -11.26
N ASP A 292 -15.23 -0.49 -12.18
CA ASP A 292 -14.30 0.63 -12.48
C ASP A 292 -13.88 1.42 -11.23
N LYS A 293 -14.65 1.34 -10.14
CA LYS A 293 -14.35 2.06 -8.91
C LYS A 293 -13.23 1.40 -8.10
N GLU A 294 -13.15 0.07 -8.08
CA GLU A 294 -12.15 -0.65 -7.29
C GLU A 294 -10.76 -0.57 -7.92
N ILE A 295 -10.68 -0.66 -9.25
CA ILE A 295 -9.43 -0.44 -10.00
C ILE A 295 -8.92 1.00 -9.81
N ALA A 296 -9.83 1.96 -9.75
CA ALA A 296 -9.48 3.36 -9.53
C ALA A 296 -9.06 3.68 -8.10
N GLU A 297 -9.49 2.92 -7.09
CA GLU A 297 -8.96 3.08 -5.73
C GLU A 297 -7.55 2.49 -5.58
N PHE A 298 -7.20 1.47 -6.38
CA PHE A 298 -5.85 0.86 -6.40
C PHE A 298 -4.84 1.62 -7.26
N SER A 299 -5.30 2.22 -8.36
CA SER A 299 -4.45 2.91 -9.33
C SER A 299 -4.35 4.41 -9.10
N ASP A 300 -4.86 4.90 -7.96
CA ASP A 300 -4.87 6.32 -7.61
C ASP A 300 -3.44 6.80 -7.31
N PRO A 301 -2.89 7.75 -8.10
CA PRO A 301 -1.55 8.27 -7.87
C PRO A 301 -1.51 9.38 -6.80
N ASP A 302 -2.66 9.84 -6.28
CA ASP A 302 -2.76 10.79 -5.16
C ASP A 302 -3.78 10.32 -4.09
N PRO A 303 -3.54 9.16 -3.45
CA PRO A 303 -4.48 8.56 -2.49
C PRO A 303 -4.69 9.44 -1.25
N GLU A 304 -3.75 10.34 -0.95
CA GLU A 304 -3.82 11.32 0.13
C GLU A 304 -4.74 12.52 -0.18
N GLN A 305 -5.26 12.59 -1.40
CA GLN A 305 -6.15 13.65 -1.89
C GLN A 305 -5.53 15.05 -1.80
N ASN A 306 -4.24 15.18 -2.14
CA ASN A 306 -3.55 16.47 -2.15
C ASN A 306 -4.18 17.47 -3.14
N TYR A 307 -4.84 17.00 -4.20
CA TYR A 307 -5.68 17.83 -5.08
C TYR A 307 -6.78 18.64 -4.37
N LEU A 308 -7.24 18.21 -3.18
CA LEU A 308 -8.21 18.97 -2.38
C LEU A 308 -7.60 20.18 -1.66
N LYS A 309 -6.28 20.20 -1.50
CA LYS A 309 -5.51 21.29 -0.85
C LYS A 309 -4.95 22.28 -1.87
N ALA A 310 -4.92 21.91 -3.15
CA ALA A 310 -4.41 22.74 -4.23
C ALA A 310 -5.19 24.07 -4.36
N PRO A 311 -4.53 25.18 -4.76
CA PRO A 311 -5.23 26.44 -5.03
C PRO A 311 -6.36 26.25 -6.06
N HIS A 312 -7.57 26.60 -5.68
CA HIS A 312 -8.76 26.45 -6.53
C HIS A 312 -9.63 27.70 -6.50
N VAL A 313 -10.34 27.95 -7.59
CA VAL A 313 -11.33 29.03 -7.65
C VAL A 313 -12.46 28.73 -6.68
N ARG A 314 -12.96 29.74 -5.97
CA ARG A 314 -14.07 29.55 -5.03
C ARG A 314 -15.42 29.47 -5.74
N LYS A 315 -15.60 30.25 -6.80
CA LYS A 315 -16.87 30.42 -7.50
C LYS A 315 -16.65 30.95 -8.93
N ILE A 316 -17.38 30.41 -9.89
CA ILE A 316 -17.51 30.91 -11.26
C ILE A 316 -19.01 30.98 -11.57
N ASP A 317 -19.51 32.14 -11.96
CA ASP A 317 -20.93 32.41 -12.18
C ASP A 317 -21.82 31.93 -11.01
N TYR A 318 -22.62 30.88 -11.22
CA TYR A 318 -23.52 30.28 -10.23
C TYR A 318 -22.95 29.01 -9.60
N GLN A 319 -21.80 28.53 -10.08
CA GLN A 319 -21.15 27.32 -9.58
C GLN A 319 -20.14 27.67 -8.48
N THR A 320 -20.14 26.89 -7.41
CA THR A 320 -19.18 27.02 -6.30
C THR A 320 -18.38 25.73 -6.22
N TRP A 321 -17.09 25.86 -5.88
CA TRP A 321 -16.25 24.69 -5.67
C TRP A 321 -16.86 23.75 -4.63
N ASN A 322 -16.85 22.46 -4.92
CA ASN A 322 -17.47 21.46 -4.06
C ASN A 322 -16.55 20.26 -3.89
N ARG A 323 -16.14 20.00 -2.65
CA ARG A 323 -15.27 18.87 -2.28
C ARG A 323 -15.76 17.53 -2.80
N ARG A 324 -17.07 17.24 -2.74
CA ARG A 324 -17.62 15.96 -3.21
C ARG A 324 -17.52 15.84 -4.73
N VAL A 325 -17.68 16.94 -5.44
CA VAL A 325 -17.52 16.97 -6.90
C VAL A 325 -16.05 16.83 -7.27
N ALA A 326 -15.12 17.49 -6.55
CA ALA A 326 -13.69 17.30 -6.73
C ALA A 326 -13.28 15.84 -6.58
N ILE A 327 -13.68 15.18 -5.48
CA ILE A 327 -13.40 13.74 -5.26
C ILE A 327 -13.97 12.89 -6.38
N LYS A 328 -15.23 13.13 -6.79
CA LYS A 328 -15.84 12.35 -7.87
C LYS A 328 -15.10 12.57 -9.19
N ASN A 329 -14.70 13.80 -9.49
CA ASN A 329 -14.01 14.13 -10.73
C ASN A 329 -12.62 13.48 -10.75
N HIS A 330 -11.89 13.56 -9.65
CA HIS A 330 -10.60 12.89 -9.45
C HIS A 330 -10.71 11.38 -9.69
N THR A 331 -11.65 10.69 -9.02
CA THR A 331 -11.88 9.25 -9.22
C THR A 331 -12.16 8.91 -10.68
N LEU A 332 -12.95 9.73 -11.38
CA LEU A 332 -13.15 9.57 -12.83
C LEU A 332 -11.84 9.73 -13.61
N GLY A 333 -10.98 10.67 -13.21
CA GLY A 333 -9.65 10.82 -13.79
C GLY A 333 -8.80 9.56 -13.63
N VAL A 334 -8.78 8.96 -12.45
CA VAL A 334 -8.06 7.69 -12.22
C VAL A 334 -8.66 6.57 -13.07
N GLN A 335 -9.99 6.47 -13.14
CA GLN A 335 -10.70 5.48 -13.97
C GLN A 335 -10.29 5.57 -15.43
N TYR A 336 -10.38 6.76 -16.03
CA TYR A 336 -10.06 6.94 -17.44
C TYR A 336 -8.57 6.89 -17.72
N GLY A 337 -7.72 7.31 -16.77
CA GLY A 337 -6.27 7.12 -16.88
C GLY A 337 -5.90 5.64 -16.92
N THR A 338 -6.50 4.84 -16.04
CA THR A 338 -6.26 3.40 -15.98
C THR A 338 -6.81 2.69 -17.21
N LYS A 339 -8.03 3.03 -17.64
CA LYS A 339 -8.61 2.47 -18.87
C LYS A 339 -7.77 2.84 -20.10
N LEU A 340 -7.24 4.05 -20.17
CA LEU A 340 -6.36 4.49 -21.25
C LEU A 340 -5.04 3.70 -21.28
N LEU A 341 -4.47 3.40 -20.10
CA LEU A 341 -3.28 2.56 -19.97
C LEU A 341 -3.54 1.11 -20.43
N LEU A 342 -4.67 0.52 -20.03
CA LEU A 342 -5.06 -0.84 -20.41
C LEU A 342 -5.34 -0.94 -21.91
N GLU A 343 -5.98 0.09 -22.49
CA GLU A 343 -6.30 0.17 -23.91
C GLU A 343 -5.24 0.95 -24.73
N ARG A 344 -4.00 1.08 -24.23
CA ARG A 344 -2.96 1.90 -24.87
C ARG A 344 -2.62 1.55 -26.32
N LYS A 345 -2.83 0.28 -26.71
CA LYS A 345 -2.69 -0.19 -28.10
C LYS A 345 -3.77 0.39 -29.03
N ARG A 346 -4.95 0.68 -28.49
CA ARG A 346 -6.11 1.19 -29.23
C ARG A 346 -6.07 2.70 -29.42
N TYR A 347 -5.60 3.45 -28.42
CA TYR A 347 -5.69 4.91 -28.40
C TYR A 347 -4.38 5.65 -28.73
N ASP A 348 -3.34 4.95 -29.20
CA ASP A 348 -2.04 5.52 -29.59
C ASP A 348 -1.43 6.43 -28.50
N VAL A 349 -1.27 5.89 -27.29
CA VAL A 349 -0.63 6.60 -26.15
C VAL A 349 0.89 6.71 -26.41
N PRO A 350 1.58 7.78 -25.98
CA PRO A 350 3.04 7.91 -26.18
C PRO A 350 3.82 6.70 -25.65
N THR A 351 4.62 6.04 -26.50
CA THR A 351 5.32 4.80 -26.19
C THR A 351 6.44 4.93 -25.14
N GLN A 352 6.88 6.15 -24.88
CA GLN A 352 7.93 6.46 -23.90
C GLN A 352 7.39 6.80 -22.51
N ALA A 353 6.07 6.96 -22.35
CA ALA A 353 5.48 7.21 -21.05
C ALA A 353 5.48 5.92 -20.23
N ASN A 354 5.97 5.98 -18.99
CA ASN A 354 5.81 4.85 -18.07
C ASN A 354 4.31 4.71 -17.69
N SER A 355 3.95 3.58 -17.09
CA SER A 355 2.53 3.28 -16.80
C SER A 355 1.91 4.24 -15.77
N GLU A 356 2.71 4.69 -14.80
CA GLU A 356 2.28 5.60 -13.73
C GLU A 356 2.07 7.03 -14.24
N ASP A 357 2.95 7.50 -15.14
CA ASP A 357 2.90 8.83 -15.76
C ASP A 357 1.61 9.05 -16.53
N ILE A 358 1.07 8.00 -17.17
CA ILE A 358 -0.18 8.07 -17.94
C ILE A 358 -1.35 8.37 -17.01
N ILE A 359 -1.48 7.61 -15.91
CA ILE A 359 -2.58 7.76 -14.96
C ILE A 359 -2.45 9.09 -14.22
N LEU A 360 -1.26 9.39 -13.69
CA LEU A 360 -0.95 10.65 -13.00
C LEU A 360 -1.26 11.87 -13.87
N SER A 361 -0.82 11.85 -15.14
CA SER A 361 -1.08 12.97 -16.06
C SER A 361 -2.58 13.18 -16.27
N VAL A 362 -3.35 12.11 -16.54
CA VAL A 362 -4.80 12.22 -16.74
C VAL A 362 -5.49 12.78 -15.49
N VAL A 363 -5.13 12.27 -14.31
CA VAL A 363 -5.66 12.73 -13.02
C VAL A 363 -5.36 14.20 -12.80
N GLN A 364 -4.10 14.62 -12.99
CA GLN A 364 -3.70 16.02 -12.84
C GLN A 364 -4.48 16.96 -13.77
N PHE A 365 -4.72 16.58 -15.03
CA PHE A 365 -5.53 17.42 -15.92
C PHE A 365 -6.98 17.54 -15.47
N VAL A 366 -7.56 16.43 -15.03
CA VAL A 366 -8.95 16.39 -14.53
C VAL A 366 -9.11 17.26 -13.28
N ASP A 367 -8.14 17.19 -12.38
CA ASP A 367 -8.14 17.99 -11.15
C ASP A 367 -7.89 19.47 -11.40
N VAL A 368 -6.93 19.81 -12.26
CA VAL A 368 -6.64 21.20 -12.65
C VAL A 368 -7.86 21.85 -13.31
N LEU A 369 -8.54 21.14 -14.22
CA LEU A 369 -9.71 21.68 -14.90
C LEU A 369 -10.87 21.92 -13.91
N TYR A 370 -11.06 21.04 -12.93
CA TYR A 370 -12.06 21.30 -11.90
C TYR A 370 -11.63 22.42 -10.94
N ALA A 371 -10.37 22.46 -10.54
CA ALA A 371 -9.84 23.47 -9.62
C ALA A 371 -9.88 24.88 -10.21
N GLN A 372 -9.63 25.05 -11.51
CA GLN A 372 -9.56 26.35 -12.17
C GLN A 372 -10.85 26.78 -12.86
N HIS A 373 -11.65 25.83 -13.36
CA HIS A 373 -12.86 26.13 -14.15
C HIS A 373 -14.16 25.59 -13.56
N LEU A 374 -14.11 24.83 -12.45
CA LEU A 374 -15.26 24.11 -11.87
C LEU A 374 -15.93 23.12 -12.84
N GLU A 375 -15.24 22.72 -13.91
CA GLU A 375 -15.77 21.84 -14.94
C GLU A 375 -15.52 20.37 -14.62
N LYS A 376 -16.59 19.56 -14.67
CA LYS A 376 -16.48 18.10 -14.66
C LYS A 376 -16.09 17.58 -16.04
N ILE A 377 -15.60 16.34 -16.13
CA ILE A 377 -15.21 15.71 -17.42
C ILE A 377 -16.31 15.87 -18.49
N SER A 378 -17.56 15.53 -18.16
CA SER A 378 -18.71 15.66 -19.09
C SER A 378 -19.03 17.12 -19.48
N GLU A 379 -18.59 18.08 -18.68
CA GLU A 379 -18.93 19.51 -18.79
C GLU A 379 -17.83 20.33 -19.49
N TRP A 380 -16.63 19.78 -19.68
CA TRP A 380 -15.45 20.46 -20.24
C TRP A 380 -15.70 21.41 -21.43
N SER A 381 -15.30 22.67 -21.32
CA SER A 381 -15.52 23.66 -22.38
C SER A 381 -14.31 23.82 -23.30
N LEU A 382 -14.55 24.24 -24.55
CA LEU A 382 -13.46 24.57 -25.47
C LEU A 382 -12.58 25.73 -24.97
N ASN A 383 -13.11 26.57 -24.08
CA ASN A 383 -12.35 27.70 -23.55
C ASN A 383 -11.34 27.23 -22.49
N ALA A 384 -11.77 26.40 -21.54
CA ALA A 384 -10.87 25.82 -20.52
C ALA A 384 -9.71 25.06 -21.17
N TRP A 385 -10.00 24.25 -22.19
CA TRP A 385 -8.97 23.51 -22.93
C TRP A 385 -8.02 24.41 -23.74
N ARG A 386 -8.50 25.56 -24.22
CA ARG A 386 -7.65 26.55 -24.91
C ARG A 386 -6.68 27.22 -23.94
N GLU A 387 -7.17 27.57 -22.75
CA GLU A 387 -6.34 28.14 -21.69
C GLU A 387 -5.28 27.13 -21.22
N LEU A 388 -5.67 25.87 -21.01
CA LEU A 388 -4.73 24.78 -20.71
C LEU A 388 -3.67 24.61 -21.80
N ASN A 389 -4.05 24.55 -23.08
CA ASN A 389 -3.08 24.39 -24.18
C ASN A 389 -2.09 25.57 -24.24
N ASN A 390 -2.57 26.81 -24.06
CA ASN A 390 -1.71 27.99 -24.01
C ASN A 390 -0.74 27.92 -22.82
N TRP A 391 -1.20 27.48 -21.65
CA TRP A 391 -0.33 27.27 -20.49
C TRP A 391 0.73 26.21 -20.76
N LEU A 392 0.37 25.06 -21.35
CA LEU A 392 1.32 24.00 -21.69
C LEU A 392 2.42 24.52 -22.62
N LYS A 393 2.06 25.26 -23.68
CA LYS A 393 3.04 25.86 -24.61
C LYS A 393 4.02 26.83 -23.96
N GLN A 394 3.58 27.54 -22.93
CA GLN A 394 4.42 28.51 -22.22
C GLN A 394 5.36 27.86 -21.21
N ASN A 395 5.03 26.65 -20.73
CA ASN A 395 5.70 26.01 -19.59
C ASN A 395 6.38 24.69 -19.94
N GLN A 396 6.26 24.20 -21.17
CA GLN A 396 6.88 22.96 -21.64
C GLN A 396 7.77 23.21 -22.84
N THR A 397 8.78 22.34 -23.01
CA THR A 397 9.51 22.24 -24.28
C THR A 397 8.58 21.72 -25.38
N GLU A 398 8.93 21.95 -26.66
CA GLU A 398 8.16 21.46 -27.81
C GLU A 398 7.93 19.95 -27.76
N GLU A 399 8.96 19.16 -27.40
CA GLU A 399 8.85 17.71 -27.26
C GLU A 399 7.92 17.29 -26.11
N GLN A 400 7.97 17.97 -24.96
CA GLN A 400 7.06 17.70 -23.84
C GLN A 400 5.63 18.08 -24.19
N HIS A 401 5.44 19.20 -24.90
CA HIS A 401 4.15 19.66 -25.39
C HIS A 401 3.54 18.62 -26.33
N ASP A 402 4.26 18.20 -27.37
CA ASP A 402 3.78 17.21 -28.34
C ASP A 402 3.38 15.88 -27.68
N ARG A 403 4.18 15.38 -26.73
CA ARG A 403 3.84 14.17 -25.96
C ARG A 403 2.57 14.36 -25.13
N THR A 404 2.44 15.50 -24.47
CA THR A 404 1.27 15.85 -23.67
C THR A 404 0.02 15.95 -24.55
N ILE A 405 0.11 16.63 -25.70
CA ILE A 405 -0.99 16.73 -26.67
C ILE A 405 -1.40 15.35 -27.18
N LYS A 406 -0.44 14.48 -27.50
CA LYS A 406 -0.73 13.12 -27.94
C LYS A 406 -1.53 12.35 -26.88
N LEU A 407 -1.11 12.37 -25.62
CA LEU A 407 -1.84 11.74 -24.50
C LEU A 407 -3.27 12.31 -24.35
N LEU A 408 -3.42 13.64 -24.39
CA LEU A 408 -4.71 14.30 -24.24
C LEU A 408 -5.67 13.98 -25.39
N VAL A 409 -5.15 13.85 -26.62
CA VAL A 409 -5.93 13.40 -27.78
C VAL A 409 -6.41 11.96 -27.59
N SER A 410 -5.54 11.06 -27.11
CA SER A 410 -5.91 9.69 -26.76
C SER A 410 -7.03 9.65 -25.72
N LEU A 411 -6.93 10.49 -24.67
CA LEU A 411 -7.98 10.64 -23.66
C LEU A 411 -9.30 11.13 -24.26
N MET A 412 -9.30 12.15 -25.12
CA MET A 412 -10.53 12.65 -25.76
C MET A 412 -11.21 11.56 -26.62
N ASN A 413 -10.42 10.76 -27.33
CA ASN A 413 -10.95 9.65 -28.13
C ASN A 413 -11.56 8.55 -27.26
N LEU A 414 -10.92 8.22 -26.13
CA LEU A 414 -11.48 7.31 -25.13
C LEU A 414 -12.81 7.86 -24.59
N LEU A 415 -12.84 9.10 -24.11
CA LEU A 415 -14.04 9.69 -23.53
C LEU A 415 -15.20 9.85 -24.52
N ALA A 416 -14.91 10.03 -25.81
CA ALA A 416 -15.92 10.01 -26.86
C ALA A 416 -16.47 8.60 -27.11
N HIS A 417 -15.59 7.59 -27.12
CA HIS A 417 -15.98 6.19 -27.27
C HIS A 417 -16.86 5.70 -26.11
N GLU A 418 -16.56 6.14 -24.88
CA GLU A 418 -17.32 5.83 -23.67
C GLU A 418 -18.58 6.70 -23.48
N GLU A 419 -18.91 7.54 -24.47
CA GLU A 419 -20.06 8.46 -24.45
C GLU A 419 -20.08 9.46 -23.28
N VAL A 420 -18.93 9.68 -22.62
CA VAL A 420 -18.76 10.68 -21.54
C VAL A 420 -18.75 12.09 -22.12
N LEU A 421 -18.14 12.23 -23.29
CA LEU A 421 -18.20 13.40 -24.14
C LEU A 421 -18.91 13.04 -25.44
N SER A 422 -19.68 13.98 -26.01
CA SER A 422 -20.16 13.80 -27.37
C SER A 422 -18.98 13.85 -28.35
N ALA A 423 -19.08 13.11 -29.46
CA ALA A 423 -18.06 13.10 -30.50
C ALA A 423 -17.71 14.51 -31.00
N ASP A 424 -18.70 15.38 -31.19
CA ASP A 424 -18.49 16.78 -31.60
C ASP A 424 -17.68 17.57 -30.57
N LYS A 425 -17.94 17.33 -29.28
CA LYS A 425 -17.27 18.02 -28.18
C LYS A 425 -15.81 17.56 -28.04
N ALA A 426 -15.57 16.24 -28.11
CA ALA A 426 -14.24 15.67 -28.11
C ALA A 426 -13.41 16.14 -29.32
N ASN A 427 -13.98 16.11 -30.52
CA ASN A 427 -13.33 16.63 -31.74
C ASN A 427 -13.02 18.13 -31.63
N GLY A 428 -13.91 18.89 -31.00
CA GLY A 428 -13.68 20.30 -30.72
C GLY A 428 -12.47 20.53 -29.83
N ILE A 429 -12.34 19.77 -28.75
CA ILE A 429 -11.19 19.84 -27.82
C ILE A 429 -9.90 19.40 -28.53
N ILE A 430 -9.93 18.30 -29.29
CA ILE A 430 -8.78 17.82 -30.08
C ILE A 430 -8.28 18.90 -31.03
N ALA A 431 -9.18 19.60 -31.73
CA ALA A 431 -8.79 20.68 -32.62
C ALA A 431 -8.16 21.86 -31.89
N VAL A 432 -8.64 22.21 -30.68
CA VAL A 432 -8.03 23.24 -29.82
C VAL A 432 -6.63 22.82 -29.36
N LEU A 433 -6.44 21.56 -28.98
CA LEU A 433 -5.14 21.01 -28.57
C LEU A 433 -4.12 21.01 -29.72
N GLN A 434 -4.58 20.77 -30.96
CA GLN A 434 -3.74 20.70 -32.15
C GLN A 434 -3.63 22.03 -32.93
N ASP A 435 -4.16 23.13 -32.41
CA ASP A 435 -4.28 24.44 -33.10
C ASP A 435 -4.94 24.38 -34.49
N LYS A 436 -5.80 23.40 -34.73
CA LYS A 436 -6.52 23.27 -35.99
C LYS A 436 -7.75 24.16 -35.95
N VAL A 437 -7.88 25.06 -36.92
CA VAL A 437 -9.11 25.84 -37.13
C VAL A 437 -10.22 24.87 -37.55
N ILE A 438 -11.25 24.70 -36.72
CA ILE A 438 -12.45 23.94 -37.10
C ILE A 438 -13.27 24.79 -38.07
N PRO A 439 -13.49 24.36 -39.33
CA PRO A 439 -14.39 25.06 -40.23
C PRO A 439 -15.82 24.93 -39.71
N LEU A 440 -16.52 26.05 -39.51
CA LEU A 440 -17.88 26.11 -38.96
C LEU A 440 -18.99 25.56 -39.90
N ASP A 441 -18.65 25.01 -41.06
CA ASP A 441 -19.65 24.57 -42.03
C ASP A 441 -19.96 23.07 -41.94
N LYS A 442 -20.99 22.75 -41.15
CA LYS A 442 -21.82 21.54 -41.38
C LYS A 442 -23.21 21.56 -40.75
N LYS A 443 -23.65 22.67 -40.13
CA LYS A 443 -24.98 22.74 -39.47
C LYS A 443 -26.16 23.16 -40.39
N HIS A 444 -25.94 23.36 -41.69
CA HIS A 444 -26.99 23.79 -42.63
C HIS A 444 -27.25 22.89 -43.84
N ARG A 445 -26.88 21.60 -43.80
CA ARG A 445 -27.34 20.64 -44.81
C ARG A 445 -28.03 19.46 -44.15
N ASN A 446 -29.27 19.68 -43.75
CA ASN A 446 -30.36 18.69 -43.71
C ASN A 446 -31.65 19.46 -43.40
N ASN A 447 -32.12 20.18 -44.43
CA ASN A 447 -33.50 20.60 -44.61
C ASN A 447 -33.64 20.94 -46.09
N HIS A 448 -33.75 19.89 -46.93
CA HIS A 448 -34.56 19.83 -48.14
C HIS A 448 -34.70 18.39 -48.59
#